data_AF-A0A9D1IM23-F1
#
_entry.id   AF-A0A9D1IM23-F1
#
_cell.length_a   1.000
_cell.length_b   1.000
_cell.length_c   1.000
_cell.angle_alpha   90.00
_cell.angle_beta   90.00
_cell.angle_gamma   90.00
#
_symmetry.space_group_name_H-M   'P 1'
#
loop_
_entity.id
_entity.type
_entity.pdbx_description
1 polymer ?
#
loop_
_entity_poly.entity_id
_entity_poly.type
_entity_poly.pdbx_seq_one_letter_code
_entity_poly.pdbx_strand_id
1 'polypeptide(L)'
;MMNEKENINKDKIKFLNLQLIATTGFIIALIISFFLTLDKRLSLQGEKRIFNEKEAQNLALFQTILVFIIAVCFLYVNYKQYKLAKKTKDTSEEDLLLQIETSIFAIISAIIGLYIIFKNYRNRNLTIPETELF
;
A
#
# COMPACT_ATOMS: atom_id res chain seq x y z
N MET A 1 -29.67 22.04 14.91
CA MET A 1 -28.56 22.46 14.01
C MET A 1 -27.27 21.97 14.63
N MET A 2 -26.49 21.16 13.91
CA MET A 2 -25.22 20.59 14.41
C MET A 2 -24.15 21.69 14.44
N ASN A 3 -23.33 21.72 15.50
CA ASN A 3 -22.27 22.74 15.67
C ASN A 3 -21.14 22.52 14.63
N GLU A 4 -20.52 23.58 14.13
CA GLU A 4 -19.41 23.51 13.16
C GLU A 4 -18.26 22.61 13.64
N LYS A 5 -17.92 22.66 14.94
CA LYS A 5 -16.92 21.76 15.55
C LYS A 5 -17.30 20.29 15.47
N GLU A 6 -18.60 19.98 15.59
CA GLU A 6 -19.11 18.61 15.57
C GLU A 6 -19.02 18.01 14.16
N ASN A 7 -19.27 18.83 13.12
CA ASN A 7 -19.07 18.43 11.72
C ASN A 7 -17.59 18.14 11.42
N ILE A 8 -16.67 19.00 11.89
CA ILE A 8 -15.22 18.81 11.71
C ILE A 8 -14.76 17.50 12.35
N ASN A 9 -15.20 17.22 13.59
CA ASN A 9 -14.82 15.99 14.28
C ASN A 9 -15.36 14.74 13.55
N LYS A 10 -16.59 14.81 13.02
CA LYS A 10 -17.17 13.73 12.23
C LYS A 10 -16.35 13.44 10.97
N ASP A 11 -15.88 14.48 10.29
CA ASP A 11 -15.01 14.34 9.11
C ASP A 11 -13.64 13.75 9.49
N LYS A 12 -13.01 14.20 10.59
CA LYS A 12 -11.77 13.61 11.10
C LYS A 12 -11.92 12.11 11.37
N ILE A 13 -12.97 11.72 12.10
CA ILE A 13 -13.26 10.31 12.40
C ILE A 13 -13.47 9.51 11.12
N LYS A 14 -14.18 10.06 10.13
CA LYS A 14 -14.37 9.40 8.83
C LYS A 14 -13.05 9.10 8.13
N PHE A 15 -12.12 10.06 8.10
CA PHE A 15 -10.82 9.86 7.47
C PHE A 15 -9.93 8.89 8.25
N LEU A 16 -9.97 8.93 9.58
CA LEU A 16 -9.29 7.95 10.43
C LEU A 16 -9.82 6.53 10.19
N ASN A 17 -11.14 6.35 10.06
CA ASN A 17 -11.72 5.04 9.75
C ASN A 17 -11.26 4.53 8.37
N LEU A 18 -11.16 5.42 7.37
CA LEU A 18 -10.63 5.04 6.06
C LEU A 18 -9.14 4.65 6.15
N GLN A 19 -8.36 5.36 6.97
CA GLN A 19 -6.98 5.02 7.25
C GLN A 19 -6.83 3.66 7.92
N LEU A 20 -7.70 3.32 8.89
CA LEU A 20 -7.72 2.01 9.54
C LEU A 20 -8.02 0.87 8.55
N ILE A 21 -8.94 1.09 7.61
CA ILE A 21 -9.24 0.13 6.53
C ILE A 21 -8.01 -0.03 5.63
N ALA A 22 -7.36 1.07 5.22
CA ALA A 22 -6.16 1.03 4.40
C ALA A 22 -5.00 0.29 5.10
N THR A 23 -4.78 0.55 6.40
CA THR A 23 -3.78 -0.14 7.22
C THR A 23 -4.06 -1.63 7.33
N THR A 24 -5.33 -2.02 7.54
CA THR A 24 -5.72 -3.44 7.54
C THR A 24 -5.43 -4.09 6.19
N GLY A 25 -5.74 -3.41 5.09
CA GLY A 25 -5.39 -3.87 3.74
C GLY A 25 -3.89 -4.02 3.53
N PHE A 26 -3.10 -3.10 4.10
CA PHE A 26 -1.63 -3.16 4.01
C PHE A 26 -1.07 -4.36 4.76
N ILE A 27 -1.59 -4.67 5.94
CA ILE A 27 -1.22 -5.87 6.70
C ILE A 27 -1.52 -7.14 5.89
N ILE A 28 -2.68 -7.20 5.21
CA ILE A 28 -3.00 -8.33 4.32
C ILE A 28 -1.99 -8.43 3.17
N ALA A 29 -1.62 -7.30 2.55
CA ALA A 29 -0.61 -7.27 1.49
C ALA A 29 0.77 -7.76 1.98
N LEU A 30 1.17 -7.42 3.22
CA LEU A 30 2.39 -7.91 3.85
C LEU A 30 2.35 -9.42 4.08
N ILE A 31 1.22 -9.96 4.54
CA ILE A 31 1.05 -11.41 4.72
C ILE A 31 1.19 -12.13 3.38
N ILE A 32 0.58 -11.61 2.31
CA ILE A 32 0.72 -12.18 0.97
C ILE A 32 2.19 -12.15 0.52
N SER A 33 2.87 -11.02 0.69
CA SER A 33 4.29 -10.87 0.36
C SER A 33 5.17 -11.86 1.11
N PHE A 34 4.89 -12.10 2.40
CA PHE A 34 5.56 -13.10 3.21
C PHE A 34 5.41 -14.51 2.63
N PHE A 35 4.20 -14.93 2.25
CA PHE A 35 3.98 -16.24 1.66
C PHE A 35 4.63 -16.40 0.27
N LEU A 36 4.62 -15.36 -0.55
CA LEU A 36 5.34 -15.35 -1.84
C LEU A 36 6.85 -15.50 -1.64
N THR A 37 7.41 -14.83 -0.63
CA THR A 37 8.83 -14.93 -0.27
C THR A 37 9.19 -16.33 0.21
N LEU A 38 8.33 -16.94 1.06
CA LEU A 38 8.51 -18.32 1.50
C LEU A 38 8.44 -19.31 0.33
N ASP A 39 7.46 -19.16 -0.56
CA ASP A 39 7.32 -20.01 -1.76
C ASP A 39 8.57 -19.95 -2.64
N LYS A 40 9.11 -18.74 -2.85
CA LYS A 40 10.34 -18.54 -3.60
C LYS A 40 11.53 -19.21 -2.92
N ARG A 41 11.65 -19.09 -1.60
CA ARG A 41 12.71 -19.75 -0.83
C ARG A 41 12.65 -21.28 -1.03
N LEU A 42 11.48 -21.89 -0.91
CA LEU A 42 11.30 -23.33 -1.13
C LEU A 42 11.69 -23.73 -2.56
N SER A 43 11.28 -22.94 -3.56
CA SER A 43 11.66 -23.16 -4.95
C SER A 43 13.17 -23.16 -5.17
N LEU A 44 13.90 -22.28 -4.49
CA LEU A 44 15.37 -22.20 -4.60
C LEU A 44 16.08 -23.35 -3.87
N GLN A 45 15.45 -23.90 -2.83
CA GLN A 45 15.95 -25.08 -2.11
C GLN A 45 15.63 -26.40 -2.84
N GLY A 46 14.92 -26.36 -3.96
CA GLY A 46 14.43 -27.57 -4.65
C GLY A 46 13.32 -28.30 -3.90
N GLU A 47 12.70 -27.63 -2.91
CA GLU A 47 11.62 -28.18 -2.11
C GLU A 47 10.27 -28.00 -2.81
N LYS A 48 9.26 -28.74 -2.32
CA LYS A 48 7.89 -28.61 -2.83
C LYS A 48 7.35 -27.22 -2.51
N ARG A 49 6.93 -26.52 -3.55
CA ARG A 49 6.36 -25.17 -3.49
C ARG A 49 4.96 -25.15 -2.89
N ILE A 50 4.59 -24.00 -2.31
CA ILE A 50 3.27 -23.70 -1.76
C ILE A 50 2.30 -23.41 -2.91
N PHE A 51 2.77 -22.63 -3.88
CA PHE A 51 1.99 -22.21 -5.06
C PHE A 51 2.62 -22.78 -6.32
N ASN A 52 1.80 -23.03 -7.34
CA ASN A 52 2.34 -23.20 -8.69
C ASN A 52 2.78 -21.84 -9.28
N GLU A 53 3.55 -21.86 -10.36
CA GLU A 53 4.11 -20.63 -10.94
C GLU A 53 3.07 -19.60 -11.34
N LYS A 54 1.93 -20.05 -11.86
CA LYS A 54 0.86 -19.17 -12.31
C LYS A 54 0.13 -18.53 -11.13
N GLU A 55 -0.10 -19.30 -10.08
CA GLU A 55 -0.68 -18.82 -8.82
C GLU A 55 0.23 -17.79 -8.16
N ALA A 56 1.52 -18.09 -8.03
CA ALA A 56 2.50 -17.17 -7.46
C ALA A 56 2.56 -15.84 -8.24
N GLN A 57 2.57 -15.88 -9.58
CA GLN A 57 2.54 -14.68 -10.42
C GLN A 57 1.26 -13.86 -10.27
N ASN A 58 0.10 -14.52 -10.29
CA ASN A 58 -1.19 -13.83 -10.13
C ASN A 58 -1.30 -13.21 -8.74
N LEU A 59 -0.85 -13.92 -7.70
CA LEU A 59 -0.88 -13.45 -6.33
C LEU A 59 0.09 -12.28 -6.11
N ALA A 60 1.27 -12.33 -6.72
CA ALA A 60 2.22 -11.21 -6.71
C ALA A 60 1.63 -9.97 -7.40
N LEU A 61 1.05 -10.13 -8.59
CA LEU A 61 0.39 -9.02 -9.30
C LEU A 61 -0.76 -8.41 -8.47
N PHE A 62 -1.60 -9.25 -7.86
CA PHE A 62 -2.67 -8.79 -6.99
C PHE A 62 -2.12 -8.02 -5.78
N GLN A 63 -1.10 -8.55 -5.10
CA GLN A 63 -0.46 -7.92 -3.95
C GLN A 63 0.10 -6.54 -4.33
N THR A 64 0.78 -6.42 -5.46
CA THR A 64 1.39 -5.14 -5.86
C THR A 64 0.34 -4.11 -6.28
N ILE A 65 -0.73 -4.53 -6.96
CA ILE A 65 -1.89 -3.66 -7.25
C ILE A 65 -2.56 -3.19 -5.96
N LEU A 66 -2.72 -4.09 -4.99
CA LEU A 66 -3.30 -3.77 -3.69
C LEU A 66 -2.46 -2.71 -2.95
N VAL A 67 -1.13 -2.87 -2.92
CA VAL A 67 -0.21 -1.89 -2.31
C VAL A 67 -0.33 -0.53 -3.00
N PHE A 68 -0.39 -0.49 -4.33
CA PHE A 68 -0.59 0.75 -5.07
C PHE A 68 -1.90 1.46 -4.70
N ILE A 69 -3.02 0.72 -4.65
CA ILE A 69 -4.33 1.27 -4.25
C ILE A 69 -4.27 1.82 -2.81
N ILE A 70 -3.62 1.11 -1.90
CA ILE A 70 -3.45 1.54 -0.51
C ILE A 70 -2.63 2.82 -0.42
N ALA A 71 -1.52 2.93 -1.17
CA ALA A 71 -0.68 4.12 -1.18
C ALA A 71 -1.45 5.36 -1.68
N VAL A 72 -2.25 5.19 -2.74
CA VAL A 72 -3.16 6.24 -3.25
C VAL A 72 -4.22 6.60 -2.20
N CYS A 73 -4.75 5.62 -1.48
CA CYS A 73 -5.71 5.85 -0.40
C CYS A 73 -5.09 6.67 0.75
N PHE A 74 -3.87 6.35 1.18
CA PHE A 74 -3.14 7.13 2.18
C PHE A 74 -2.91 8.57 1.71
N LEU A 75 -2.47 8.77 0.46
CA LEU A 75 -2.32 10.12 -0.11
C LEU A 75 -3.64 10.91 -0.04
N TYR A 76 -4.74 10.28 -0.45
CA TYR A 76 -6.07 10.90 -0.42
C TYR A 76 -6.49 11.29 1.00
N VAL A 77 -6.34 10.37 1.96
CA VAL A 77 -6.67 10.60 3.38
C VAL A 77 -5.82 11.74 3.95
N ASN A 78 -4.51 11.69 3.76
CA ASN A 78 -3.57 12.68 4.28
C ASN A 78 -3.85 14.06 3.70
N TYR A 79 -4.15 14.15 2.39
CA TYR A 79 -4.54 15.41 1.75
C TYR A 79 -5.85 15.99 2.30
N LYS A 80 -6.86 15.15 2.53
CA LYS A 80 -8.14 15.61 3.10
C LYS A 80 -7.98 16.08 4.54
N GLN A 81 -7.20 15.36 5.34
CA GLN A 81 -6.87 15.76 6.70
C GLN A 81 -6.06 17.06 6.72
N TYR A 82 -5.06 17.22 5.84
CA TYR A 82 -4.29 18.46 5.70
C TYR A 82 -5.19 19.66 5.42
N LYS A 83 -6.10 19.54 4.44
CA LYS A 83 -7.04 20.61 4.10
C LYS A 83 -7.92 21.00 5.28
N LEU A 84 -8.32 20.02 6.10
CA LEU A 84 -9.12 20.25 7.30
C LEU A 84 -8.28 20.96 8.39
N ALA A 85 -7.07 20.46 8.65
CA ALA A 85 -6.13 21.03 9.63
C ALA A 85 -5.81 22.50 9.32
N LYS A 86 -5.54 22.81 8.06
CA LYS A 86 -5.28 24.17 7.56
C LYS A 86 -6.47 25.10 7.78
N LYS A 87 -7.70 24.61 7.55
CA LYS A 87 -8.93 25.41 7.77
C LYS A 87 -9.12 25.73 9.26
N THR A 88 -8.76 24.80 10.13
CA THR A 88 -8.96 24.93 11.58
C THR A 88 -7.76 25.51 12.32
N LYS A 89 -6.65 25.83 11.62
CA LYS A 89 -5.36 26.21 12.21
C LYS A 89 -4.88 25.20 13.26
N ASP A 90 -5.04 23.92 12.92
CA ASP A 90 -4.62 22.80 13.75
C ASP A 90 -3.10 22.61 13.64
N THR A 91 -2.44 22.27 14.75
CA THR A 91 -0.98 22.11 14.82
C THR A 91 -0.46 20.90 14.03
N SER A 92 -1.35 19.99 13.64
CA SER A 92 -1.01 18.81 12.82
C SER A 92 -0.77 19.10 11.33
N GLU A 93 -0.89 20.36 10.88
CA GLU A 93 -0.74 20.73 9.47
C GLU A 93 0.61 20.27 8.87
N GLU A 94 1.73 20.53 9.58
CA GLU A 94 3.07 20.18 9.10
C GLU A 94 3.30 18.66 9.03
N ASP A 95 2.88 17.93 10.06
CA ASP A 95 2.95 16.46 10.08
C ASP A 95 2.16 15.84 8.92
N LEU A 96 1.02 16.43 8.57
CA LEU A 96 0.19 15.96 7.46
C LEU A 96 0.81 16.25 6.09
N LEU A 97 1.58 17.35 5.95
CA LEU A 97 2.38 17.60 4.73
C LEU A 97 3.46 16.54 4.56
N LEU A 98 4.21 16.24 5.61
CA LEU A 98 5.24 15.18 5.58
C LEU A 98 4.64 13.82 5.24
N GLN A 99 3.43 13.52 5.74
CA GLN A 99 2.71 12.29 5.40
C GLN A 99 2.24 12.25 3.94
N ILE A 100 1.86 13.40 3.36
CA ILE A 100 1.56 13.51 1.92
C ILE A 100 2.82 13.20 1.09
N GLU A 101 3.95 13.80 1.44
CA GLU A 101 5.24 13.55 0.77
C GLU A 101 5.64 12.08 0.86
N THR A 102 5.53 11.48 2.05
CA THR A 102 5.77 10.05 2.28
C THR A 102 4.86 9.19 1.41
N SER A 103 3.59 9.57 1.26
CA SER A 103 2.64 8.84 0.42
C SER A 103 3.01 8.92 -1.06
N ILE A 104 3.56 10.06 -1.52
CA ILE A 104 4.08 10.20 -2.89
C ILE A 104 5.25 9.25 -3.12
N PHE A 105 6.21 9.18 -2.20
CA PHE A 105 7.31 8.20 -2.29
C PHE A 105 6.81 6.76 -2.32
N ALA A 106 5.81 6.43 -1.49
CA ALA A 106 5.19 5.11 -1.49
C ALA A 106 4.51 4.78 -2.84
N ILE A 107 3.83 5.75 -3.45
CA ILE A 107 3.21 5.58 -4.78
C ILE A 107 4.29 5.35 -5.84
N ILE A 108 5.39 6.10 -5.81
CA ILE A 108 6.51 5.90 -6.74
C ILE A 108 7.08 4.49 -6.62
N SER A 109 7.36 4.02 -5.38
CA SER A 109 7.81 2.64 -5.15
C SER A 109 6.79 1.63 -5.69
N ALA A 110 5.50 1.81 -5.39
CA ALA A 110 4.45 0.89 -5.85
C ALA A 110 4.34 0.84 -7.39
N ILE A 111 4.53 1.96 -8.09
CA ILE A 111 4.58 2.00 -9.57
C ILE A 111 5.77 1.23 -10.10
N ILE A 112 6.95 1.38 -9.47
CA ILE A 112 8.16 0.64 -9.84
C ILE A 112 7.94 -0.87 -9.64
N GLY A 113 7.40 -1.28 -8.49
CA GLY A 113 7.03 -2.66 -8.21
C GLY A 113 6.05 -3.21 -9.24
N LEU A 114 4.99 -2.47 -9.57
CA LEU A 114 4.03 -2.85 -10.59
C LEU A 114 4.69 -3.09 -11.95
N TYR A 115 5.62 -2.21 -12.35
CA TYR A 115 6.36 -2.36 -13.59
C TYR A 115 7.21 -3.63 -13.61
N ILE A 116 7.93 -3.93 -12.51
CA ILE A 116 8.74 -5.15 -12.38
C ILE A 116 7.86 -6.39 -12.53
N ILE A 117 6.76 -6.46 -11.77
CA ILE A 117 5.85 -7.61 -11.78
C ILE A 117 5.17 -7.77 -13.14
N PHE A 118 4.72 -6.68 -13.77
CA PHE A 118 4.11 -6.73 -15.10
C PHE A 118 5.11 -7.19 -16.18
N LYS A 119 6.36 -6.73 -16.10
CA LYS A 119 7.44 -7.17 -17.01
C LYS A 119 7.72 -8.67 -16.84
N ASN A 120 7.80 -9.16 -15.61
CA ASN A 120 8.02 -10.57 -15.30
C ASN A 120 6.85 -11.45 -15.76
N TYR A 121 5.62 -10.99 -15.55
CA TYR A 121 4.40 -11.66 -16.00
C TYR A 121 4.39 -11.89 -17.53
N ARG A 122 4.77 -10.86 -18.31
CA ARG A 122 4.80 -10.94 -19.78
C ARG A 122 5.86 -11.91 -20.30
N ASN A 123 7.00 -12.01 -19.62
CA ASN A 123 8.15 -12.79 -20.09
C ASN A 123 8.13 -14.26 -19.63
N ARG A 124 7.11 -14.72 -18.87
CA ARG A 124 7.01 -16.06 -18.24
C ARG A 124 8.24 -16.46 -17.39
N ASN A 125 9.13 -15.52 -17.09
CA ASN A 125 10.32 -15.73 -16.28
C ASN A 125 10.05 -15.21 -14.87
N LEU A 126 10.01 -16.12 -13.89
CA LEU A 126 10.07 -15.77 -12.46
C LEU A 126 11.51 -15.56 -12.00
N THR A 127 12.25 -14.77 -12.77
CA THR A 127 13.36 -14.00 -12.23
C THR A 127 12.76 -12.85 -11.43
N ILE A 128 12.30 -13.18 -10.22
CA ILE A 128 12.19 -12.18 -9.16
C ILE A 128 13.63 -11.66 -9.01
N PRO A 129 13.89 -10.36 -9.23
CA PRO A 129 15.21 -9.81 -8.95
C PRO A 129 15.57 -10.22 -7.51
N GLU A 130 16.80 -10.70 -7.28
CA GLU A 130 17.25 -11.22 -5.98
C GLU A 130 17.12 -10.21 -4.82
N THR A 131 16.71 -8.98 -5.13
CA THR A 131 16.40 -7.92 -4.19
C THR A 131 15.17 -7.12 -4.63
N GLU A 132 13.97 -7.58 -4.28
CA GLU A 132 12.86 -6.65 -4.00
C GLU A 132 12.99 -6.26 -2.52
N LEU A 133 13.86 -5.29 -2.26
CA LEU A 133 13.95 -4.60 -0.99
C LEU A 133 13.22 -3.25 -1.13
N PHE A 134 12.08 -3.18 -0.41
CA PHE A 134 11.24 -2.01 -0.09
C PHE A 134 10.13 -1.61 -1.08
#